data_AF-A0A840ZHX0-F1
#
_entry.id   AF-A0A840ZHX0-F1
#
_cell.length_a   1.000
_cell.length_b   1.000
_cell.length_c   1.000
_cell.angle_alpha   90.00
_cell.angle_beta   90.00
_cell.angle_gamma   90.00
#
_symmetry.space_group_name_H-M   'P 1'
#
loop_
_entity.id
_entity.type
_entity.pdbx_description
1 polymer ?
#
loop_
_entity_poly.entity_id
_entity_poly.type
_entity_poly.pdbx_seq_one_letter_code
_entity_poly.pdbx_strand_id
1 'polypeptide(L)'
;MSRRLIPFAVPPALALGIGLSLGLGQGLAQGIAPHGPAPVEAPPDASKAGEVKPPADAPSQTEEAARKQEGVKVENAQAEGNPAMTPLELVAKFPDKGSLKNPYKDYKSVSEVGHKKYMAAGCNGCHGGGGGGGMCPPLTNDVWVYGSDDDTLFRLIAVGTDGLVATGAKRVGRENVKGPMPPHGEIVKTQDDLWKIVSWIRTVYKYDPKGQPWAQP
;
A
#
# COMPACT_ATOMS: atom_id res chain seq x y z
N MET A 1 40.65 36.89 21.36
CA MET A 1 39.52 36.83 20.42
C MET A 1 38.24 37.14 21.20
N SER A 2 37.74 38.37 21.05
CA SER A 2 36.69 38.94 21.91
C SER A 2 35.31 38.63 21.35
N ARG A 3 34.46 37.94 22.12
CA ARG A 3 33.06 37.63 21.76
C ARG A 3 32.21 38.89 21.90
N ARG A 4 31.77 39.45 20.77
CA ARG A 4 30.72 40.49 20.74
C ARG A 4 29.35 39.83 20.87
N LEU A 5 28.66 40.10 21.98
CA LEU A 5 27.24 39.81 22.15
C LEU A 5 26.42 40.84 21.35
N ILE A 6 25.50 40.35 20.52
CA ILE A 6 24.53 41.15 19.77
C ILE A 6 23.20 41.08 20.54
N PRO A 7 22.58 42.20 20.95
CA PRO A 7 21.26 42.17 21.57
C PRO A 7 20.16 41.97 20.52
N PHE A 8 19.29 40.98 20.78
CA PHE A 8 18.05 40.74 20.06
C PHE A 8 17.07 41.90 20.31
N ALA A 9 16.67 42.60 19.24
CA ALA A 9 15.57 43.55 19.26
C ALA A 9 14.26 42.84 18.87
N VAL A 10 13.27 42.91 19.76
CA VAL A 10 11.91 42.37 19.56
C VAL A 10 11.03 43.50 18.98
N PRO A 11 10.41 43.34 17.79
CA PRO A 11 9.49 44.34 17.28
C PRO A 11 8.10 44.25 17.95
N PRO A 12 7.36 45.38 18.07
CA PRO A 12 6.07 45.42 18.74
C PRO A 12 4.95 44.80 17.88
N ALA A 13 4.07 44.05 18.54
CA ALA A 13 2.85 43.48 17.98
C ALA A 13 1.84 44.59 17.64
N LEU A 14 1.49 44.71 16.35
CA LEU A 14 0.40 45.56 15.89
C LEU A 14 -0.92 44.80 16.05
N ALA A 15 -1.74 45.26 16.98
CA ALA A 15 -3.13 44.83 17.15
C ALA A 15 -4.05 45.70 16.29
N LEU A 16 -4.63 45.10 15.25
CA LEU A 16 -5.79 45.59 14.49
C LEU A 16 -6.78 44.40 14.52
N GLY A 17 -8.02 44.50 14.96
CA GLY A 17 -8.98 45.59 14.79
C GLY A 17 -10.22 44.95 14.19
N ILE A 18 -11.24 44.82 15.03
CA ILE A 18 -12.53 44.14 14.85
C ILE A 18 -13.27 44.56 13.56
N GLY A 19 -13.89 43.59 12.88
CA GLY A 19 -14.79 43.83 11.74
C GLY A 19 -15.87 42.75 11.63
N LEU A 20 -16.79 42.73 12.60
CA LEU A 20 -17.99 41.91 12.59
C LEU A 20 -19.05 42.59 11.69
N SER A 21 -19.23 42.10 10.46
CA SER A 21 -20.30 42.56 9.57
C SER A 21 -21.43 41.54 9.53
N LEU A 22 -22.52 41.84 10.25
CA LEU A 22 -23.83 41.23 10.07
C LEU A 22 -24.40 41.69 8.72
N GLY A 23 -24.59 40.76 7.79
CA GLY A 23 -25.36 40.96 6.57
C GLY A 23 -26.62 40.10 6.61
N LEU A 24 -27.74 40.65 7.07
CA LEU A 24 -29.08 40.12 6.80
C LEU A 24 -29.43 40.43 5.33
N GLY A 25 -29.58 39.40 4.51
CA GLY A 25 -30.15 39.47 3.18
C GLY A 25 -31.34 38.52 3.05
N GLN A 26 -32.55 39.07 3.10
CA GLN A 26 -33.80 38.37 2.87
C GLN A 26 -34.06 38.20 1.36
N GLY A 27 -34.65 37.06 1.00
CA GLY A 27 -35.64 36.97 -0.07
C GLY A 27 -35.15 36.56 -1.46
N LEU A 28 -35.45 35.33 -1.87
CA LEU A 28 -36.51 35.05 -2.86
C LEU A 28 -36.65 33.53 -3.00
N ALA A 29 -37.82 33.05 -2.58
CA ALA A 29 -38.28 31.69 -2.83
C ALA A 29 -38.66 31.55 -4.31
N GLN A 30 -38.05 30.60 -5.00
CA GLN A 30 -38.63 29.96 -6.17
C GLN A 30 -38.60 28.46 -5.94
N GLY A 31 -39.78 27.89 -5.74
CA GLY A 31 -39.98 26.46 -5.65
C GLY A 31 -39.85 25.81 -7.02
N ILE A 32 -39.05 24.76 -7.09
CA ILE A 32 -39.17 23.68 -8.07
C ILE A 32 -38.85 22.36 -7.35
N ALA A 33 -39.62 21.35 -7.75
CA ALA A 33 -40.00 20.12 -7.06
C ALA A 33 -38.87 19.21 -6.52
N PRO A 34 -39.17 18.36 -5.53
CA PRO A 34 -38.28 17.28 -5.13
C PRO A 34 -38.27 16.20 -6.22
N HIS A 35 -37.10 15.97 -6.83
CA HIS A 35 -36.85 14.73 -7.55
C HIS A 35 -36.76 13.60 -6.52
N GLY A 36 -37.87 12.89 -6.33
CA GLY A 36 -37.89 11.65 -5.57
C GLY A 36 -36.98 10.59 -6.20
N PRO A 37 -36.52 9.60 -5.41
CA PRO A 37 -35.72 8.50 -5.95
C PRO A 37 -36.52 7.72 -6.98
N ALA A 38 -35.87 7.38 -8.10
CA ALA A 38 -36.42 6.50 -9.12
C ALA A 38 -36.88 5.17 -8.48
N PRO A 39 -37.99 4.57 -8.95
CA PRO A 39 -38.42 3.28 -8.45
C PRO A 39 -37.36 2.22 -8.78
N VAL A 40 -36.92 1.51 -7.75
CA VAL A 40 -36.19 0.26 -7.89
C VAL A 40 -37.15 -0.79 -8.42
N GLU A 41 -36.95 -1.22 -9.67
CA GLU A 41 -37.60 -2.43 -10.20
C GLU A 41 -37.18 -3.63 -9.36
N ALA A 42 -38.17 -4.37 -8.89
CA ALA A 42 -37.96 -5.65 -8.21
C ALA A 42 -37.31 -6.66 -9.19
N PRO A 43 -36.42 -7.55 -8.71
CA PRO A 43 -35.92 -8.63 -9.55
C PRO A 43 -37.06 -9.58 -9.95
N PRO A 44 -37.09 -10.10 -11.19
CA PRO A 44 -38.09 -11.07 -11.59
C PRO A 44 -37.95 -12.38 -10.81
N ASP A 45 -39.12 -12.92 -10.48
CA ASP A 45 -39.42 -14.15 -9.77
C ASP A 45 -38.56 -15.35 -10.21
N ALA A 46 -37.86 -15.95 -9.24
CA ALA A 46 -37.09 -17.16 -9.39
C ALA A 46 -38.02 -18.38 -9.45
N SER A 47 -38.71 -18.56 -10.58
CA SER A 47 -39.49 -19.76 -10.82
C SER A 47 -39.52 -20.13 -12.30
N LYS A 48 -38.37 -20.61 -12.79
CA LYS A 48 -38.22 -21.59 -13.88
C LYS A 48 -36.76 -22.02 -13.96
N ALA A 49 -36.35 -22.90 -13.05
CA ALA A 49 -35.13 -23.68 -13.22
C ALA A 49 -35.37 -24.71 -14.33
N GLY A 50 -34.83 -24.44 -15.52
CA GLY A 50 -34.59 -25.47 -16.51
C GLY A 50 -33.38 -26.29 -16.07
N GLU A 51 -33.54 -27.59 -16.01
CA GLU A 51 -32.53 -28.61 -15.75
C GLU A 51 -31.29 -28.39 -16.64
N VAL A 52 -30.20 -27.88 -16.08
CA VAL A 52 -28.90 -27.83 -16.75
C VAL A 52 -28.14 -29.10 -16.36
N LYS A 53 -28.10 -30.04 -17.31
CA LYS A 53 -27.31 -31.27 -17.27
C LYS A 53 -25.83 -30.95 -16.95
N PRO A 54 -25.19 -31.68 -16.02
CA PRO A 54 -23.78 -31.47 -15.70
C PRO A 54 -22.87 -31.82 -16.90
N PRO A 55 -21.85 -31.01 -17.21
CA PRO A 55 -20.80 -31.44 -18.13
C PRO A 55 -19.96 -32.52 -17.45
N ALA A 56 -19.96 -33.70 -18.08
CA ALA A 56 -19.07 -34.80 -17.78
C ALA A 56 -17.65 -34.50 -18.29
N ASP A 57 -16.67 -34.90 -17.47
CA ASP A 57 -15.29 -35.24 -17.81
C ASP A 57 -14.43 -34.18 -18.54
N ALA A 58 -13.65 -33.44 -17.75
CA ALA A 58 -12.32 -33.00 -18.16
C ALA A 58 -11.34 -33.24 -16.98
N PRO A 59 -10.22 -33.94 -17.19
CA PRO A 59 -9.41 -34.49 -16.13
C PRO A 59 -8.60 -33.42 -15.39
N SER A 60 -8.54 -33.61 -14.06
CA SER A 60 -7.53 -33.09 -13.17
C SER A 60 -6.13 -33.30 -13.76
N GLN A 61 -5.49 -32.21 -14.18
CA GLN A 61 -4.03 -32.11 -14.24
C GLN A 61 -3.60 -31.35 -12.98
N THR A 62 -3.50 -32.06 -11.85
CA THR A 62 -2.22 -32.55 -11.30
C THR A 62 -1.14 -31.48 -11.29
N GLU A 63 -0.87 -30.95 -10.09
CA GLU A 63 0.41 -30.79 -9.37
C GLU A 63 1.79 -30.83 -10.08
N GLU A 64 1.89 -30.94 -11.40
CA GLU A 64 3.13 -31.12 -12.15
C GLU A 64 3.59 -29.84 -12.88
N ALA A 65 2.77 -28.79 -12.95
CA ALA A 65 3.19 -27.49 -13.48
C ALA A 65 3.99 -26.65 -12.45
N ALA A 66 4.02 -27.05 -11.18
CA ALA A 66 4.70 -26.32 -10.10
C ALA A 66 6.22 -26.55 -10.03
N ARG A 67 6.78 -27.53 -10.77
CA ARG A 67 8.17 -27.99 -10.59
C ARG A 67 9.16 -27.57 -11.68
N LYS A 68 8.78 -26.69 -12.61
CA LYS A 68 9.71 -26.15 -13.63
C LYS A 68 9.79 -24.63 -13.59
N GLN A 69 10.18 -24.10 -12.44
CA GLN A 69 10.80 -22.77 -12.32
C GLN A 69 12.03 -22.81 -11.40
N GLU A 70 12.82 -23.88 -11.52
CA GLU A 70 14.24 -23.83 -11.15
C GLU A 70 14.99 -23.42 -12.42
N GLY A 71 15.56 -22.21 -12.47
CA GLY A 71 16.47 -21.87 -13.56
C GLY A 71 16.63 -20.40 -13.97
N VAL A 72 15.94 -19.42 -13.36
CA VAL A 72 16.40 -18.03 -13.53
C VAL A 72 17.44 -17.77 -12.45
N LYS A 73 18.71 -18.01 -12.80
CA LYS A 73 19.86 -17.54 -12.02
C LYS A 73 19.91 -16.02 -12.18
N VAL A 74 19.11 -15.31 -11.38
CA VAL A 74 19.31 -13.88 -11.15
C VAL A 74 20.47 -13.79 -10.17
N GLU A 75 21.70 -13.87 -10.67
CA GLU A 75 22.86 -13.38 -9.94
C GLU A 75 22.75 -11.86 -9.89
N ASN A 76 22.00 -11.34 -8.90
CA ASN A 76 22.39 -10.07 -8.29
C ASN A 76 21.62 -9.73 -7.01
N ALA A 77 22.44 -9.23 -6.09
CA ALA A 77 22.15 -8.50 -4.86
C ALA A 77 21.76 -9.32 -3.61
N GLN A 78 22.70 -9.28 -2.66
CA GLN A 78 22.63 -9.85 -1.34
C GLN A 78 21.54 -9.12 -0.54
N ALA A 79 20.40 -9.77 -0.35
CA ALA A 79 19.54 -9.46 0.80
C ALA A 79 20.42 -9.54 2.06
N GLU A 80 20.32 -8.56 2.96
CA GLU A 80 20.99 -8.67 4.25
C GLU A 80 20.34 -9.82 5.05
N GLY A 81 20.87 -11.03 4.90
CA GLY A 81 20.28 -12.25 5.46
C GLY A 81 20.27 -13.40 4.47
N ASN A 82 20.15 -14.63 4.97
CA ASN A 82 19.97 -15.79 4.11
C ASN A 82 18.68 -15.59 3.29
N PRO A 83 18.69 -15.69 1.95
CA PRO A 83 17.49 -15.54 1.10
C PRO A 83 16.36 -16.49 1.49
N ALA A 84 16.67 -17.59 2.19
CA ALA A 84 15.70 -18.57 2.67
C ALA A 84 15.07 -18.24 4.05
N MET A 85 15.54 -17.23 4.79
CA MET A 85 14.90 -16.82 6.05
C MET A 85 13.48 -16.32 5.78
N THR A 86 12.57 -16.53 6.73
CA THR A 86 11.22 -15.96 6.66
C THR A 86 11.25 -14.44 6.84
N PRO A 87 10.23 -13.71 6.37
CA PRO A 87 10.12 -12.27 6.62
C PRO A 87 10.11 -11.92 8.12
N LEU A 88 9.44 -12.73 8.94
CA LEU A 88 9.32 -12.49 10.39
C LEU A 88 10.65 -12.68 11.11
N GLU A 89 11.43 -13.71 10.76
CA GLU A 89 12.78 -13.91 11.29
C GLU A 89 13.70 -12.75 10.93
N LEU A 90 13.59 -12.22 9.70
CA LEU A 90 14.38 -11.07 9.29
C LEU A 90 14.04 -9.83 10.11
N VAL A 91 12.75 -9.54 10.31
CA VAL A 91 12.29 -8.42 11.15
C VAL A 91 12.74 -8.59 12.61
N ALA A 92 12.70 -9.80 13.16
CA ALA A 92 13.15 -10.08 14.51
C ALA A 92 14.67 -9.91 14.68
N LYS A 93 15.46 -10.31 13.68
CA LYS A 93 16.92 -10.15 13.67
C LYS A 93 17.35 -8.68 13.61
N PHE A 94 16.55 -7.85 12.95
CA PHE A 94 16.84 -6.45 12.72
C PHE A 94 15.69 -5.58 13.26
N PRO A 95 15.62 -5.37 14.59
CA PRO A 95 14.48 -4.72 15.23
C PRO A 95 14.39 -3.21 14.96
N ASP A 96 15.52 -2.55 14.69
CA ASP A 96 15.58 -1.10 14.55
C ASP A 96 15.00 -0.62 13.21
N LYS A 97 14.15 0.41 13.24
CA LYS A 97 13.64 1.01 12.00
C LYS A 97 14.79 1.52 11.13
N GLY A 98 14.73 1.24 9.83
CA GLY A 98 15.69 1.66 8.83
C GLY A 98 16.89 0.73 8.66
N SER A 99 16.99 -0.33 9.47
CA SER A 99 18.04 -1.34 9.37
C SER A 99 17.86 -2.28 8.18
N LEU A 100 16.64 -2.46 7.66
CA LEU A 100 16.41 -3.29 6.48
C LEU A 100 16.65 -2.48 5.21
N LYS A 101 17.39 -3.07 4.26
CA LYS A 101 17.63 -2.49 2.94
C LYS A 101 17.14 -3.47 1.88
N ASN A 102 16.41 -2.93 0.91
CA ASN A 102 16.04 -3.70 -0.27
C ASN A 102 17.31 -4.03 -1.06
N PRO A 103 17.61 -5.31 -1.30
CA PRO A 103 18.82 -5.68 -2.03
C PRO A 103 18.75 -5.29 -3.51
N TYR A 104 17.57 -5.25 -4.10
CA TYR A 104 17.42 -5.07 -5.54
C TYR A 104 17.66 -3.61 -5.93
N LYS A 105 18.77 -3.35 -6.63
CA LYS A 105 19.08 -2.02 -7.19
C LYS A 105 18.31 -1.73 -8.47
N ASP A 106 17.98 -2.77 -9.23
CA ASP A 106 17.12 -2.70 -10.40
C ASP A 106 15.81 -3.42 -10.09
N TYR A 107 14.81 -2.68 -9.63
CA TYR A 107 13.49 -3.24 -9.32
C TYR A 107 12.82 -3.87 -10.56
N LYS A 108 13.10 -3.37 -11.76
CA LYS A 108 12.49 -3.88 -12.99
C LYS A 108 12.98 -5.30 -13.29
N SER A 109 14.23 -5.61 -12.97
CA SER A 109 14.80 -6.95 -13.19
C SER A 109 14.06 -8.07 -12.45
N VAL A 110 13.45 -7.76 -11.29
CA VAL A 110 12.70 -8.73 -10.48
C VAL A 110 11.19 -8.51 -10.47
N SER A 111 10.72 -7.45 -11.14
CA SER A 111 9.32 -7.01 -11.11
C SER A 111 8.33 -8.10 -11.53
N GLU A 112 8.64 -8.88 -12.56
CA GLU A 112 7.74 -9.96 -13.01
C GLU A 112 7.60 -11.08 -11.97
N VAL A 113 8.69 -11.42 -11.29
CA VAL A 113 8.67 -12.41 -10.21
C VAL A 113 7.93 -11.84 -9.01
N GLY A 114 8.23 -10.59 -8.64
CA GLY A 114 7.54 -9.87 -7.58
C GLY A 114 6.03 -9.79 -7.78
N HIS A 115 5.59 -9.52 -9.01
CA HIS A 115 4.16 -9.50 -9.35
C HIS A 115 3.49 -10.86 -9.13
N LYS A 116 4.13 -11.94 -9.59
CA LYS A 116 3.61 -13.30 -9.37
C LYS A 116 3.49 -13.62 -7.89
N LYS A 117 4.46 -13.21 -7.07
CA LYS A 117 4.42 -13.39 -5.61
C LYS A 117 3.33 -12.54 -4.96
N TYR A 118 3.13 -11.31 -5.41
CA TYR A 118 2.04 -10.43 -4.99
C TYR A 118 0.66 -11.05 -5.25
N MET A 119 0.46 -11.63 -6.44
CA MET A 119 -0.77 -12.33 -6.78
C MET A 119 -0.96 -13.60 -5.94
N ALA A 120 0.11 -14.40 -5.77
CA ALA A 120 0.06 -15.64 -5.01
C ALA A 120 -0.18 -15.43 -3.51
N ALA A 121 0.28 -14.30 -2.95
CA ALA A 121 0.07 -13.92 -1.56
C ALA A 121 -1.32 -13.33 -1.27
N GLY A 122 -2.19 -13.20 -2.29
CA GLY A 122 -3.56 -12.69 -2.14
C GLY A 122 -3.66 -11.17 -2.02
N CYS A 123 -2.56 -10.44 -2.17
CA CYS A 123 -2.53 -8.99 -2.05
C CYS A 123 -3.48 -8.30 -3.05
N ASN A 124 -3.63 -8.90 -4.23
CA ASN A 124 -4.52 -8.44 -5.30
C ASN A 124 -6.01 -8.46 -4.92
N GLY A 125 -6.41 -9.30 -3.95
CA GLY A 125 -7.80 -9.31 -3.48
C GLY A 125 -8.19 -7.99 -2.82
N CYS A 126 -7.21 -7.32 -2.20
CA CYS A 126 -7.41 -6.07 -1.49
C CYS A 126 -6.97 -4.84 -2.31
N HIS A 127 -5.78 -4.92 -2.90
CA HIS A 127 -5.09 -3.81 -3.59
C HIS A 127 -5.22 -3.86 -5.12
N GLY A 128 -5.98 -4.83 -5.67
CA GLY A 128 -6.17 -5.01 -7.10
C GLY A 128 -4.97 -5.64 -7.81
N GLY A 129 -5.19 -6.28 -8.97
CA GLY A 129 -4.13 -7.02 -9.68
C GLY A 129 -2.91 -6.18 -10.09
N GLY A 130 -3.11 -4.89 -10.39
CA GLY A 130 -2.04 -3.94 -10.72
C GLY A 130 -1.66 -2.99 -9.59
N GLY A 131 -2.08 -3.25 -8.34
CA GLY A 131 -1.86 -2.33 -7.21
C GLY A 131 -2.71 -1.04 -7.29
N GLY A 132 -3.76 -1.02 -8.12
CA GLY A 132 -4.63 0.13 -8.33
C GLY A 132 -5.57 0.47 -7.17
N GLY A 133 -5.60 -0.36 -6.13
CA GLY A 133 -6.52 -0.24 -5.00
C GLY A 133 -7.85 -0.97 -5.25
N GLY A 134 -8.79 -0.77 -4.34
CA GLY A 134 -10.11 -1.40 -4.34
C GLY A 134 -10.74 -1.28 -2.95
N MET A 135 -10.86 -2.42 -2.25
CA MET A 135 -11.22 -2.38 -0.83
C MET A 135 -10.11 -1.80 0.05
N CYS A 136 -8.86 -1.82 -0.43
CA CYS A 136 -7.68 -1.23 0.23
C CYS A 136 -7.07 -0.09 -0.61
N PRO A 137 -6.22 0.77 -0.01
CA PRO A 137 -5.60 1.88 -0.73
C PRO A 137 -4.81 1.45 -1.97
N PRO A 138 -4.70 2.31 -3.01
CA PRO A 138 -3.80 2.04 -4.12
C PRO A 138 -2.33 2.00 -3.66
N LEU A 139 -1.54 1.14 -4.30
CA LEU A 139 -0.08 1.07 -4.18
C LEU A 139 0.63 1.87 -5.29
N THR A 140 -0.14 2.38 -6.25
CA THR A 140 0.36 3.10 -7.43
C THR A 140 0.46 4.61 -7.23
N ASN A 141 0.01 5.14 -6.09
CA ASN A 141 -0.03 6.58 -5.83
C ASN A 141 1.08 7.08 -4.89
N ASP A 142 1.04 8.38 -4.58
CA ASP A 142 2.05 9.04 -3.74
C ASP A 142 1.67 9.14 -2.26
N VAL A 143 0.61 8.47 -1.83
CA VAL A 143 0.15 8.54 -0.44
C VAL A 143 0.56 7.29 0.32
N TRP A 144 1.57 7.45 1.19
CA TRP A 144 2.08 6.35 2.01
C TRP A 144 1.61 6.48 3.46
N VAL A 145 0.78 5.54 3.91
CA VAL A 145 0.11 5.64 5.22
C VAL A 145 1.10 5.59 6.39
N TYR A 146 2.15 4.76 6.35
CA TYR A 146 3.11 4.60 7.47
C TYR A 146 4.53 5.09 7.16
N GLY A 147 4.77 5.57 5.95
CA GLY A 147 6.08 5.93 5.43
C GLY A 147 6.33 5.25 4.09
N SER A 148 7.09 5.90 3.23
CA SER A 148 7.34 5.41 1.87
C SER A 148 8.61 4.58 1.76
N ASP A 149 9.50 4.54 2.76
CA ASP A 149 10.76 3.80 2.70
C ASP A 149 10.57 2.27 2.64
N ASP A 150 11.55 1.59 2.04
CA ASP A 150 11.52 0.14 1.80
C ASP A 150 11.51 -0.68 3.11
N ASP A 151 12.19 -0.22 4.18
CA ASP A 151 12.16 -0.87 5.50
C ASP A 151 10.75 -0.85 6.09
N THR A 152 10.10 0.31 6.10
CA THR A 152 8.72 0.47 6.57
C THR A 152 7.76 -0.41 5.77
N LEU A 153 7.89 -0.44 4.44
CA LEU A 153 7.00 -1.24 3.60
C LEU A 153 7.19 -2.74 3.84
N PHE A 154 8.44 -3.21 3.94
CA PHE A 154 8.74 -4.61 4.26
C PHE A 154 8.15 -5.02 5.61
N ARG A 155 8.39 -4.22 6.67
CA ARG A 155 7.86 -4.49 8.01
C ARG A 155 6.34 -4.48 8.01
N LEU A 156 5.71 -3.48 7.38
CA LEU A 156 4.26 -3.39 7.28
C LEU A 156 3.66 -4.67 6.68
N ILE A 157 4.25 -5.20 5.60
CA ILE A 157 3.78 -6.45 4.98
C ILE A 157 4.04 -7.66 5.87
N ALA A 158 5.23 -7.76 6.48
CA ALA A 158 5.60 -8.88 7.32
C ALA A 158 4.69 -8.99 8.57
N VAL A 159 4.59 -7.92 9.37
CA VAL A 159 3.93 -7.94 10.69
C VAL A 159 2.52 -7.34 10.70
N GLY A 160 2.05 -6.83 9.56
CA GLY A 160 0.75 -6.17 9.47
C GLY A 160 0.71 -4.80 10.15
N THR A 161 -0.45 -4.16 10.10
CA THR A 161 -0.66 -2.84 10.69
C THR A 161 -0.49 -2.84 12.21
N ASP A 162 -1.09 -3.80 12.89
CA ASP A 162 -1.08 -3.83 14.36
C ASP A 162 0.32 -4.12 14.89
N GLY A 163 1.04 -5.05 14.27
CA GLY A 163 2.44 -5.34 14.59
C GLY A 163 3.35 -4.13 14.34
N LEU A 164 3.16 -3.42 13.22
CA LEU A 164 3.95 -2.23 12.94
C LEU A 164 3.67 -1.09 13.94
N VAL A 165 2.40 -0.84 14.27
CA VAL A 165 2.00 0.21 15.24
C VAL A 165 2.51 -0.11 16.65
N ALA A 166 2.58 -1.38 17.04
CA ALA A 166 3.15 -1.79 18.32
C ALA A 166 4.65 -1.41 18.47
N THR A 167 5.37 -1.20 17.37
CA THR A 167 6.76 -0.68 17.38
C THR A 167 6.85 0.84 17.51
N GLY A 168 5.71 1.53 17.65
CA GLY A 168 5.65 3.00 17.74
C GLY A 168 5.48 3.71 16.39
N ALA A 169 5.29 2.97 15.29
CA ALA A 169 4.97 3.57 14.00
C ALA A 169 3.63 4.30 14.04
N LYS A 170 3.56 5.46 13.37
CA LYS A 170 2.37 6.29 13.30
C LYS A 170 1.94 6.48 11.85
N ARG A 171 0.64 6.68 11.65
CA ARG A 171 0.14 7.10 10.34
C ARG A 171 0.68 8.48 10.00
N VAL A 172 1.33 8.60 8.85
CA VAL A 172 1.84 9.85 8.26
C VAL A 172 1.05 10.27 7.03
N GLY A 173 0.47 9.31 6.30
CA GLY A 173 -0.39 9.55 5.14
C GLY A 173 -1.88 9.37 5.45
N ARG A 174 -2.74 9.96 4.61
CA ARG A 174 -4.20 9.86 4.72
C ARG A 174 -4.81 9.32 3.43
N GLU A 175 -5.40 8.15 3.54
CA GLU A 175 -6.17 7.51 2.47
C GLU A 175 -7.64 7.43 2.83
N ASN A 176 -8.49 7.30 1.80
CA ASN A 176 -9.93 7.16 1.98
C ASN A 176 -10.27 5.87 2.73
N VAL A 177 -9.52 4.80 2.45
CA VAL A 177 -9.64 3.53 3.16
C VAL A 177 -8.73 3.51 4.40
N LYS A 178 -9.30 3.12 5.55
CA LYS A 178 -8.63 3.17 6.86
C LYS A 178 -8.44 1.82 7.56
N GLY A 179 -8.81 0.70 6.93
CA GLY A 179 -8.69 -0.63 7.53
C GLY A 179 -7.25 -1.04 7.86
N PRO A 180 -7.04 -1.90 8.87
CA PRO A 180 -5.73 -2.50 9.14
C PRO A 180 -5.39 -3.52 8.05
N MET A 181 -4.12 -3.56 7.66
CA MET A 181 -3.59 -4.61 6.79
C MET A 181 -3.15 -5.81 7.65
N PRO A 182 -3.60 -7.05 7.36
CA PRO A 182 -3.18 -8.23 8.11
C PRO A 182 -1.70 -8.55 7.87
N PRO A 183 -1.05 -9.30 8.78
CA PRO A 183 0.32 -9.77 8.58
C PRO A 183 0.38 -10.78 7.43
N HIS A 184 1.37 -10.64 6.55
CA HIS A 184 1.62 -11.58 5.45
C HIS A 184 2.94 -12.34 5.63
N GLY A 185 3.68 -12.12 6.73
CA GLY A 185 4.97 -12.77 6.99
C GLY A 185 4.92 -14.30 7.10
N GLU A 186 3.75 -14.88 7.36
CA GLU A 186 3.54 -16.35 7.36
C GLU A 186 3.10 -16.89 5.97
N ILE A 187 2.53 -16.01 5.14
CA ILE A 187 2.05 -16.33 3.79
C ILE A 187 3.23 -16.30 2.81
N VAL A 188 4.01 -15.23 2.86
CA VAL A 188 5.21 -15.05 2.05
C VAL A 188 6.36 -15.83 2.69
N LYS A 189 6.75 -16.94 2.06
CA LYS A 189 7.61 -17.95 2.69
C LYS A 189 9.04 -17.51 2.95
N THR A 190 9.56 -16.59 2.13
CA THR A 190 10.93 -16.08 2.28
C THR A 190 10.96 -14.57 2.28
N GLN A 191 11.92 -14.00 3.00
CA GLN A 191 12.20 -12.56 2.98
C GLN A 191 12.57 -12.08 1.57
N ASP A 192 13.23 -12.93 0.78
CA ASP A 192 13.58 -12.62 -0.61
C ASP A 192 12.34 -12.48 -1.51
N ASP A 193 11.35 -13.37 -1.36
CA ASP A 193 10.08 -13.23 -2.07
C ASP A 193 9.35 -11.94 -1.65
N LEU A 194 9.42 -11.55 -0.38
CA LEU A 194 8.83 -10.29 0.07
C LEU A 194 9.55 -9.07 -0.51
N TRP A 195 10.88 -9.08 -0.61
CA TRP A 195 11.63 -8.02 -1.29
C TRP A 195 11.30 -7.90 -2.77
N LYS A 196 11.05 -9.03 -3.44
CA LYS A 196 10.57 -9.01 -4.83
C LYS A 196 9.19 -8.35 -4.93
N ILE A 197 8.27 -8.64 -4.00
CA ILE A 197 6.97 -7.96 -3.93
C ILE A 197 7.17 -6.45 -3.73
N VAL A 198 8.00 -6.03 -2.76
CA VAL A 198 8.32 -4.61 -2.52
C VAL A 198 8.89 -3.96 -3.78
N SER A 199 9.81 -4.63 -4.46
CA SER A 199 10.41 -4.14 -5.69
C SER A 199 9.37 -3.97 -6.81
N TRP A 200 8.44 -4.92 -6.97
CA TRP A 200 7.32 -4.77 -7.89
C TRP A 200 6.39 -3.60 -7.51
N ILE A 201 6.12 -3.37 -6.21
CA ILE A 201 5.34 -2.20 -5.77
C ILE A 201 6.00 -0.90 -6.25
N ARG A 202 7.33 -0.81 -6.21
CA ARG A 202 8.05 0.36 -6.74
C ARG A 202 7.91 0.53 -8.24
N THR A 203 7.77 -0.55 -9.02
CA THR A 203 7.62 -0.44 -10.48
C THR A 203 6.21 -0.02 -10.92
N VAL A 204 5.19 -0.18 -10.07
CA VAL A 204 3.82 0.25 -10.36
C VAL A 204 3.49 1.65 -9.81
N TYR A 205 4.42 2.29 -9.13
CA TYR A 205 4.33 3.68 -8.69
C TYR A 205 4.25 4.62 -9.91
N LYS A 206 3.27 5.53 -9.93
CA LYS A 206 2.94 6.37 -11.10
C LYS A 206 3.41 7.83 -11.01
N TYR A 207 4.00 8.23 -9.88
CA TYR A 207 4.39 9.61 -9.61
C TYR A 207 5.90 9.78 -9.77
N ASP A 208 6.41 11.00 -9.62
CA ASP A 208 7.86 11.26 -9.73
C ASP A 208 8.60 10.62 -8.53
N PRO A 209 9.49 9.64 -8.75
CA PRO A 209 10.25 9.04 -7.66
C PRO A 209 11.29 9.99 -7.08
N LYS A 210 11.61 11.13 -7.71
CA LYS A 210 12.62 12.05 -7.20
C LYS A 210 12.28 12.55 -5.79
N GLY A 211 13.25 12.42 -4.89
CA GLY A 211 13.11 12.81 -3.49
C GLY A 211 12.46 11.76 -2.59
N GLN A 212 12.03 10.62 -3.14
CA GLN A 212 11.56 9.50 -2.34
C GLN A 212 12.74 8.77 -1.67
N PRO A 213 12.60 8.29 -0.42
CA PRO A 213 13.68 7.64 0.34
C PRO A 213 14.10 6.26 -0.23
N TRP A 214 13.29 5.69 -1.11
CA TRP A 214 13.52 4.41 -1.79
C TRP A 214 14.03 4.58 -3.22
N ALA A 215 13.98 5.81 -3.76
CA ALA A 215 14.42 6.05 -5.13
C ALA A 215 15.93 5.82 -5.23
N GLN A 216 16.31 5.02 -6.21
CA GLN A 216 17.72 4.81 -6.55
C GLN A 216 18.25 6.11 -7.19
N PRO A 217 19.54 6.45 -6.97
CA PRO A 217 20.16 7.64 -7.56
C PRO A 217 20.22 7.60 -9.10
#